data_AF-A0A6J6C0W4-F1
#
_entry.id   AF-A0A6J6C0W4-F1
#
_cell.length_a   1.000
_cell.length_b   1.000
_cell.length_c   1.000
_cell.angle_alpha   90.00
_cell.angle_beta   90.00
_cell.angle_gamma   90.00
#
_symmetry.space_group_name_H-M   'P 1'
#
loop_
_entity.id
_entity.type
_entity.pdbx_description
1 polymer ?
#
loop_
_entity_poly.entity_id
_entity_poly.type
_entity_poly.pdbx_seq_one_letter_code
_entity_poly.pdbx_strand_id
1 'polypeptide(L)'
;MNLGANLPASELAKAAKSAQNLVSVCIATTMSSSLQETAKSILAVRSVSGSKVKCFVAGLAIKSEDQAQELGADLWVASPRELIVALDLMGQKAN
;
A
#
# COMPACT_ATOMS: atom_id res chain seq x y z
N MET A 1 -8.70 6.57 4.98
CA MET A 1 -9.37 5.54 5.83
C MET A 1 -8.31 4.73 6.54
N ASN A 2 -8.54 4.34 7.80
CA ASN A 2 -7.69 3.39 8.53
C ASN A 2 -8.49 2.11 8.79
N LEU A 3 -7.93 0.95 8.42
CA LEU A 3 -8.60 -0.36 8.55
C LEU A 3 -8.05 -1.20 9.73
N GLY A 4 -7.15 -0.64 10.53
CA GLY A 4 -6.55 -1.33 11.67
C GLY A 4 -5.38 -2.25 11.29
N ALA A 5 -4.96 -3.07 12.25
CA ALA A 5 -3.85 -4.02 12.11
C ALA A 5 -4.36 -5.44 11.85
N ASN A 6 -3.50 -6.29 11.29
CA ASN A 6 -3.78 -7.71 11.02
C ASN A 6 -5.03 -7.97 10.18
N LEU A 7 -5.39 -7.02 9.30
CA LEU A 7 -6.50 -7.18 8.37
C LEU A 7 -6.12 -8.25 7.33
N PRO A 8 -6.96 -9.28 7.11
CA PRO A 8 -6.71 -10.24 6.05
C PRO A 8 -6.69 -9.60 4.66
N ALA A 9 -5.83 -10.10 3.76
CA ALA A 9 -5.69 -9.60 2.39
C ALA A 9 -7.03 -9.54 1.63
N SER A 10 -7.93 -10.52 1.85
CA SER A 10 -9.26 -10.56 1.25
C SER A 10 -10.17 -9.41 1.71
N GLU A 11 -10.09 -9.03 2.99
CA GLU A 11 -10.87 -7.93 3.54
C GLU A 11 -10.31 -6.58 3.09
N LEU A 12 -8.98 -6.46 2.99
CA LEU A 12 -8.36 -5.29 2.38
C LEU A 12 -8.82 -5.09 0.93
N ALA A 13 -8.87 -6.17 0.14
CA ALA A 13 -9.35 -6.11 -1.24
C ALA A 13 -10.84 -5.71 -1.31
N LYS A 14 -11.70 -6.24 -0.42
CA LYS A 14 -13.10 -5.81 -0.34
C LYS A 14 -13.23 -4.32 -0.03
N ALA A 15 -12.46 -3.82 0.93
CA ALA A 15 -12.42 -2.41 1.27
C ALA A 15 -11.94 -1.56 0.08
N ALA A 16 -10.87 -1.98 -0.60
CA ALA A 16 -10.33 -1.30 -1.77
C ALA A 16 -11.34 -1.24 -2.93
N LYS A 17 -12.06 -2.33 -3.18
CA LYS A 17 -13.10 -2.40 -4.22
C LYS A 17 -14.31 -1.52 -3.91
N SER A 18 -14.65 -1.37 -2.63
CA SER A 18 -15.86 -0.66 -2.19
C SER A 18 -15.63 0.85 -2.00
N ALA A 19 -14.37 1.26 -1.85
CA ALA A 19 -14.01 2.66 -1.66
C ALA A 19 -14.18 3.45 -2.96
N GLN A 20 -15.04 4.48 -2.92
CA GLN A 20 -15.18 5.42 -4.03
C GLN A 20 -13.95 6.34 -4.11
N ASN A 21 -13.47 6.60 -5.32
CA ASN A 21 -12.33 7.49 -5.59
C ASN A 21 -11.05 7.15 -4.82
N LEU A 22 -10.81 5.86 -4.58
CA LEU A 22 -9.57 5.40 -3.96
C LEU A 22 -8.39 5.65 -4.90
N VAL A 23 -7.42 6.46 -4.47
CA VAL A 23 -6.21 6.76 -5.25
C VAL A 23 -5.00 5.92 -4.84
N SER A 24 -4.95 5.50 -3.57
CA SER A 24 -3.84 4.73 -3.03
C SER A 24 -4.22 3.91 -1.80
N VAL A 25 -3.49 2.82 -1.58
CA VAL A 25 -3.49 2.02 -0.35
C VAL A 25 -2.07 2.01 0.21
N CYS A 26 -1.91 2.31 1.50
CA CYS A 26 -0.64 2.17 2.21
C CYS A 26 -0.73 1.01 3.20
N ILE A 27 0.20 0.05 3.10
CA ILE A 27 0.29 -1.11 4.00
C ILE A 27 1.52 -0.94 4.88
N ALA A 28 1.31 -0.79 6.18
CA ALA A 28 2.41 -0.68 7.15
C ALA A 28 2.80 -2.05 7.69
N THR A 29 4.05 -2.45 7.47
CA THR A 29 4.60 -3.74 7.87
C THR A 29 5.59 -3.54 9.01
N THR A 30 5.24 -4.06 10.18
CA THR A 30 6.03 -3.85 11.42
C THR A 30 7.05 -4.95 11.67
N MET A 31 6.74 -6.20 11.29
CA MET A 31 7.57 -7.38 11.54
C MET A 31 8.04 -8.00 10.23
N SER A 32 9.31 -8.44 10.16
CA SER A 32 9.84 -9.11 8.98
C SER A 32 9.10 -10.41 8.63
N SER A 33 8.52 -11.09 9.63
CA SER A 33 7.66 -12.26 9.43
C SER A 33 6.37 -11.94 8.68
N SER A 34 5.96 -10.67 8.59
CA SER A 34 4.75 -10.22 7.90
C SER A 34 5.00 -9.82 6.45
N LEU A 35 6.22 -9.92 5.93
CA LEU A 35 6.55 -9.55 4.54
C LEU A 35 5.74 -10.36 3.53
N GLN A 36 5.61 -11.67 3.73
CA GLN A 36 4.81 -12.52 2.84
C GLN A 36 3.33 -12.13 2.83
N GLU A 37 2.76 -11.80 3.99
CA GLU A 37 1.36 -11.34 4.08
C GLU A 37 1.18 -9.92 3.50
N THR A 38 2.23 -9.10 3.55
CA THR A 38 2.25 -7.78 2.89
C THR A 38 2.16 -7.95 1.38
N ALA A 39 2.96 -8.83 0.78
CA ALA A 39 2.91 -9.13 -0.65
C ALA A 39 1.53 -9.67 -1.07
N LYS A 40 0.95 -10.59 -0.28
CA LYS A 40 -0.42 -11.10 -0.51
C LYS A 40 -1.46 -9.98 -0.48
N SER A 41 -1.33 -9.04 0.45
CA SER A 41 -2.24 -7.91 0.59
C SER A 41 -2.15 -6.97 -0.62
N ILE A 42 -0.95 -6.67 -1.10
CA ILE A 42 -0.73 -5.86 -2.32
C ILE A 42 -1.35 -6.56 -3.53
N LEU A 43 -1.08 -7.86 -3.71
CA LEU A 43 -1.63 -8.64 -4.81
C LEU A 43 -3.17 -8.65 -4.78
N ALA A 44 -3.77 -8.81 -3.59
CA ALA A 44 -5.21 -8.79 -3.42
C ALA A 44 -5.81 -7.44 -3.82
N VAL A 45 -5.20 -6.31 -3.40
CA VAL A 45 -5.63 -4.97 -3.84
C VAL A 45 -5.51 -4.81 -5.36
N ARG A 46 -4.38 -5.21 -5.95
CA ARG A 46 -4.15 -5.13 -7.40
C ARG A 46 -5.19 -5.95 -8.18
N SER A 47 -5.58 -7.13 -7.69
CA SER A 47 -6.56 -7.99 -8.38
C SER A 47 -7.96 -7.37 -8.52
N VAL A 48 -8.34 -6.45 -7.62
CA VAL A 48 -9.65 -5.79 -7.65
C VAL A 48 -9.64 -4.37 -8.21
N SER A 49 -8.47 -3.73 -8.25
CA SER A 49 -8.34 -2.30 -8.61
C SER A 49 -7.41 -2.04 -9.82
N GLY A 50 -6.69 -3.06 -10.28
CA GLY A 50 -5.67 -2.94 -11.32
C GLY A 50 -4.52 -2.02 -10.90
N SER A 51 -3.84 -1.43 -11.89
CA SER A 51 -2.72 -0.49 -11.66
C SER A 51 -3.16 0.96 -11.39
N LYS A 52 -4.48 1.21 -11.26
CA LYS A 52 -5.03 2.56 -11.03
C LYS A 52 -4.82 3.03 -9.59
N VAL A 53 -4.92 2.12 -8.63
CA VAL A 53 -4.70 2.40 -7.21
C VAL A 53 -3.23 2.15 -6.89
N LYS A 54 -2.53 3.18 -6.40
CA LYS A 54 -1.13 3.04 -5.99
C LYS A 54 -1.01 2.29 -4.67
N CYS A 55 -0.17 1.27 -4.64
CA CYS A 55 0.12 0.49 -3.45
C CYS A 55 1.45 0.96 -2.85
N PHE A 56 1.40 1.53 -1.66
CA PHE A 56 2.59 1.90 -0.89
C PHE A 56 2.84 0.89 0.22
N VAL A 57 4.11 0.68 0.54
CA VAL A 57 4.50 -0.01 1.77
C VAL A 57 5.28 0.91 2.69
N ALA A 58 5.12 0.69 3.98
CA ALA A 58 5.74 1.47 5.03
C ALA A 58 6.13 0.55 6.19
N GLY A 59 6.75 1.14 7.22
CA GLY A 59 6.96 0.46 8.50
C GLY A 59 8.33 -0.19 8.63
N LEU A 60 8.64 -0.58 9.87
CA LEU A 60 9.99 -0.96 10.29
C LEU A 60 10.53 -2.23 9.62
N ALA A 61 9.68 -3.09 9.06
CA ALA A 61 10.12 -4.29 8.36
C ALA A 61 10.67 -4.00 6.96
N ILE A 62 10.27 -2.87 6.35
CA ILE A 62 10.69 -2.48 5.01
C ILE A 62 11.98 -1.68 5.12
N LYS A 63 13.02 -2.09 4.38
CA LYS A 63 14.40 -1.59 4.52
C LYS A 63 14.93 -0.87 3.28
N SER A 64 14.29 -1.04 2.13
CA SER A 64 14.70 -0.42 0.88
C SER A 64 13.53 -0.31 -0.09
N GLU A 65 13.68 0.55 -1.09
CA GLU A 65 12.77 0.64 -2.23
C GLU A 65 12.77 -0.68 -3.03
N ASP A 66 13.94 -1.30 -3.22
CA ASP A 66 14.04 -2.59 -3.92
C ASP A 66 13.20 -3.67 -3.24
N GLN A 67 13.24 -3.76 -1.90
CA GLN A 67 12.40 -4.70 -1.15
C GLN A 67 10.91 -4.37 -1.32
N ALA A 68 10.54 -3.08 -1.35
CA ALA A 68 9.16 -2.69 -1.60
C ALA A 68 8.67 -3.14 -2.99
N GLN A 69 9.52 -2.99 -4.01
CA GLN A 69 9.24 -3.43 -5.37
C GLN A 69 9.14 -4.96 -5.48
N GLU A 70 10.00 -5.71 -4.80
CA GLU A 70 9.93 -7.17 -4.70
C GLU A 70 8.61 -7.66 -4.08
N LEU A 71 8.04 -6.89 -3.13
CA LEU A 71 6.72 -7.16 -2.55
C LEU A 71 5.56 -6.77 -3.49
N GLY A 72 5.86 -6.09 -4.61
CA GLY A 72 4.89 -5.61 -5.60
C GLY A 72 4.33 -4.22 -5.31
N ALA A 73 4.90 -3.47 -4.37
CA ALA A 73 4.52 -2.08 -4.10
C ALA A 73 4.99 -1.16 -5.24
N ASP A 74 4.32 -0.03 -5.39
CA ASP A 74 4.71 1.04 -6.32
C ASP A 74 5.72 2.02 -5.68
N LEU A 75 5.74 2.13 -4.35
CA LEU A 75 6.68 2.99 -3.62
C LEU A 75 6.86 2.50 -2.17
N TRP A 76 8.06 2.67 -1.64
CA TRP A 76 8.31 2.69 -0.20
C TRP A 76 8.13 4.11 0.37
N VAL A 77 7.50 4.21 1.54
CA VAL A 77 7.50 5.44 2.35
C VAL A 77 8.19 5.16 3.69
N ALA A 78 9.36 5.77 3.89
CA ALA A 78 10.16 5.54 5.10
C ALA A 78 9.63 6.36 6.29
N SER A 79 8.85 7.40 6.03
CA SER A 79 8.24 8.25 7.05
C SER A 79 6.83 8.74 6.67
N PRO A 80 5.99 9.12 7.65
CA PRO A 80 4.68 9.73 7.36
C PRO A 80 4.76 11.00 6.51
N ARG A 81 5.87 11.75 6.61
CA ARG A 81 6.11 12.96 5.81
C ARG A 81 6.30 12.62 4.33
N GLU A 82 7.05 11.59 4.02
CA GLU A 82 7.22 11.12 2.63
C GLU A 82 5.90 10.63 2.02
N LEU A 83 5.05 9.99 2.82
CA LEU A 83 3.71 9.60 2.36
C LEU A 83 2.88 10.82 1.96
N ILE A 84 2.90 11.90 2.73
CA ILE A 84 2.18 13.15 2.39
C ILE A 84 2.71 13.70 1.06
N VAL A 85 4.03 13.80 0.89
CA VAL A 85 4.64 14.28 -0.36
C VAL A 85 4.25 13.40 -1.55
N ALA A 86 4.26 12.08 -1.39
CA ALA A 86 3.86 11.15 -2.45
C ALA A 86 2.38 11.32 -2.85
N LEU A 87 1.50 11.53 -1.87
CA LEU A 87 0.07 11.78 -2.10
C LEU A 87 -0.16 13.11 -2.84
N ASP A 88 0.54 14.18 -2.44
CA ASP A 88 0.43 15.49 -3.09
C ASP A 88 0.88 15.44 -4.57
N LEU A 89 2.01 14.76 -4.84
CA LEU A 89 2.51 14.59 -6.21
C LEU A 89 1.56 13.78 -7.09
N MET A 90 0.81 12.83 -6.52
CA MET A 90 -0.23 12.12 -7.26
C MET A 90 -1.45 12.99 -7.53
N GLY A 91 -1.87 13.79 -6.55
CA GLY A 91 -2.98 14.74 -6.70
C GLY A 91 -2.71 15.79 -7.79
N GLN A 92 -1.47 16.25 -7.94
CA GLN A 92 -1.08 17.20 -8.99
C GLN A 92 -1.07 16.59 -10.39
N LYS A 93 -0.78 15.29 -10.54
CA LYS A 93 -0.77 14.60 -11.85
C LYS A 93 -2.17 14.21 -12.35
N ALA A 94 -3.19 14.32 -11.51
CA ALA A 94 -4.57 13.96 -11.83
C ALA A 94 -5.41 15.16 -12.31
N ASN A 95 -4.85 16.38 -12.30
CA ASN A 95 -5.42 17.63 -12.82
C ASN A 95 -4.69 18.09 -14.08
#